data_AF-A0A518G111-F1
#
_entry.id   AF-A0A518G111-F1
#
_cell.length_a   1.000
_cell.length_b   1.000
_cell.length_c   1.000
_cell.angle_alpha   90.00
_cell.angle_beta   90.00
_cell.angle_gamma   90.00
#
_symmetry.space_group_name_H-M   'P 1'
#
loop_
_entity.id
_entity.type
_entity.pdbx_description
1 polymer ?
#
loop_
_entity_poly.entity_id
_entity_poly.type
_entity_poly.pdbx_seq_one_letter_code
_entity_poly.pdbx_strand_id
1 'polypeptide(L)'
;MDSADDTSGELDITSDPFPSQPPTPGGAGQRRLPSLRSQQGQSIANPSRRSKSVRAIFSCCHVYAHIAVPPKVVTGEIKIWRVHCPRCGRLVVIPNS
;
A
#
# COMPACT_ATOMS: atom_id res chain seq x y z
N MET A 1 -50.83 30.84 -14.59
CA MET A 1 -50.42 29.74 -13.69
C MET A 1 -49.59 28.80 -14.52
N ASP A 2 -48.28 28.81 -14.36
CA ASP A 2 -47.46 27.62 -14.16
C ASP A 2 -46.04 28.06 -13.77
N SER A 3 -45.45 27.40 -12.78
CA SER A 3 -44.08 27.62 -12.27
C SER A 3 -43.40 26.26 -12.13
N ALA A 4 -42.21 26.15 -12.71
CA ALA A 4 -41.08 25.26 -12.34
C ALA A 4 -39.94 25.63 -13.31
N ASP A 5 -38.79 26.21 -12.92
CA ASP A 5 -37.68 25.66 -12.11
C ASP A 5 -37.16 24.31 -12.62
N ASP A 6 -35.97 24.31 -13.23
CA ASP A 6 -34.80 23.55 -12.74
C ASP A 6 -33.64 23.58 -13.77
N THR A 7 -32.52 24.16 -13.32
CA THR A 7 -31.14 23.69 -13.47
C THR A 7 -30.73 22.91 -14.73
N SER A 8 -29.77 23.45 -15.48
CA SER A 8 -28.54 22.72 -15.86
C SER A 8 -27.52 23.68 -16.46
N GLY A 9 -26.38 23.80 -15.77
CA GLY A 9 -25.32 24.74 -16.07
C GLY A 9 -24.54 24.40 -17.34
N GLU A 10 -24.28 25.44 -18.13
CA GLU A 10 -23.22 25.45 -19.13
C GLU A 10 -22.24 26.56 -18.70
N LEU A 11 -21.13 26.16 -18.08
CA LEU A 11 -20.00 27.05 -17.81
C LEU A 11 -18.99 26.83 -18.92
N ASP A 12 -19.08 27.68 -19.94
CA ASP A 12 -18.12 27.79 -21.04
C ASP A 12 -16.80 28.37 -20.50
N ILE A 13 -15.77 27.54 -20.43
CA ILE A 13 -14.39 27.98 -20.24
C ILE A 13 -13.58 27.44 -21.41
N THR A 14 -13.79 28.06 -22.56
CA THR A 14 -12.80 28.08 -23.64
C THR A 14 -11.69 29.05 -23.28
N SER A 15 -10.46 28.57 -23.08
CA SER A 15 -9.24 29.37 -23.24
C SER A 15 -8.03 28.45 -23.40
N ASP A 16 -7.79 28.05 -24.65
CA ASP A 16 -6.49 27.56 -25.13
C ASP A 16 -5.54 28.76 -25.25
N PRO A 17 -4.27 28.62 -24.84
CA PRO A 17 -3.24 28.90 -25.83
C PRO A 17 -2.12 27.85 -25.83
N PHE A 18 -1.96 27.21 -26.97
CA PHE A 18 -0.74 26.57 -27.48
C PHE A 18 0.51 27.45 -27.25
N PRO A 19 1.68 26.82 -27.09
CA PRO A 19 2.66 26.99 -28.16
C PRO A 19 3.35 25.70 -28.63
N SER A 20 3.67 25.75 -29.92
CA SER A 20 4.23 24.80 -30.88
C SER A 20 5.57 24.13 -30.54
N GLN A 21 5.77 22.85 -30.91
CA GLN A 21 6.97 22.34 -31.62
C GLN A 21 6.82 20.86 -32.10
N PRO A 22 7.66 20.36 -33.06
CA PRO A 22 7.25 19.79 -34.35
C PRO A 22 7.22 18.24 -34.39
N PRO A 23 6.71 17.60 -35.49
CA PRO A 23 6.55 16.16 -35.55
C PRO A 23 7.88 15.44 -35.86
N THR A 24 8.10 14.27 -35.26
CA THR A 24 9.10 13.31 -35.77
C THR A 24 8.46 11.92 -35.93
N PRO A 25 8.62 11.27 -37.10
CA PRO A 25 7.98 10.00 -37.42
C PRO A 25 8.89 8.82 -37.07
N GLY A 26 8.29 7.67 -36.75
CA GLY A 26 8.94 6.37 -36.84
C GLY A 26 9.06 5.62 -35.52
N GLY A 27 8.30 4.53 -35.39
CA GLY A 27 8.47 3.57 -34.32
C GLY A 27 7.24 2.72 -34.05
N ALA A 28 6.83 1.89 -35.01
CA ALA A 28 5.97 0.75 -34.73
C ALA A 28 6.66 -0.12 -33.67
N GLY A 29 6.02 -0.41 -32.53
CA GLY A 29 6.59 -1.36 -31.58
C GLY A 29 6.06 -1.30 -30.16
N GLN A 30 4.98 -2.04 -29.94
CA GLN A 30 4.64 -2.72 -28.68
C GLN A 30 4.18 -1.86 -27.49
N ARG A 31 2.88 -2.03 -27.19
CA ARG A 31 2.32 -2.00 -25.85
C ARG A 31 3.27 -2.69 -24.86
N ARG A 32 3.91 -1.94 -23.97
CA ARG A 32 4.40 -2.46 -22.70
C ARG A 32 3.70 -1.71 -21.58
N LEU A 33 2.83 -2.45 -20.90
CA LEU A 33 2.21 -2.05 -19.64
C LEU A 33 3.26 -1.44 -18.70
N PRO A 34 2.93 -0.41 -17.91
CA PRO A 34 3.78 0.00 -16.81
C PRO A 34 4.03 -1.22 -15.93
N SER A 35 5.30 -1.58 -15.82
CA SER A 35 5.78 -2.67 -14.99
C SER A 35 5.35 -2.40 -13.54
N LEU A 36 4.47 -3.24 -13.01
CA LEU A 36 4.19 -3.39 -11.58
C LEU A 36 5.48 -3.85 -10.86
N ARG A 37 6.49 -2.98 -10.78
CA ARG A 37 7.64 -3.19 -9.92
C ARG A 37 7.33 -2.63 -8.55
N SER A 38 7.27 -3.55 -7.60
CA SER A 38 7.55 -3.34 -6.19
C SER A 38 6.47 -2.57 -5.43
N GLN A 39 5.44 -3.29 -5.02
CA GLN A 39 4.82 -3.06 -3.70
C GLN A 39 5.85 -3.38 -2.60
N GLN A 40 6.90 -2.56 -2.48
CA GLN A 40 7.82 -2.59 -1.36
C GLN A 40 7.65 -1.27 -0.62
N GLY A 41 6.55 -1.21 0.12
CA GLY A 41 6.15 -0.01 0.84
C GLY A 41 4.87 -0.22 1.63
N GLN A 42 4.52 -1.45 2.02
CA GLN A 42 3.60 -1.64 3.14
C GLN A 42 4.36 -1.30 4.42
N SER A 43 4.59 0.01 4.63
CA SER A 43 4.74 0.57 5.97
C SER A 43 3.36 0.50 6.64
N ILE A 44 2.91 -0.74 6.89
CA ILE A 44 1.71 -0.97 7.68
C ILE A 44 2.13 -0.87 9.14
N ALA A 45 1.43 0.02 9.82
CA ALA A 45 1.52 0.36 11.22
C ALA A 45 2.68 1.31 11.55
N ASN A 46 2.31 2.58 11.73
CA ASN A 46 2.73 3.32 12.90
C ASN A 46 1.87 2.80 14.07
N PRO A 47 2.31 1.79 14.86
CA PRO A 47 1.51 1.30 15.96
C PRO A 47 1.64 2.29 17.13
N SER A 48 0.79 3.32 17.08
CA SER A 48 0.34 4.19 18.17
C SER A 48 0.97 3.85 19.54
N ARG A 49 2.00 4.62 19.92
CA ARG A 49 2.62 4.90 21.25
C ARG A 49 2.71 3.84 22.38
N ARG A 50 2.21 2.61 22.26
CA ARG A 50 2.17 1.57 23.32
C ARG A 50 2.22 0.13 22.82
N SER A 51 2.55 -0.13 21.56
CA SER A 51 2.75 -1.50 21.10
C SER A 51 4.09 -2.04 21.62
N LYS A 52 4.03 -3.14 22.40
CA LYS A 52 5.25 -3.83 22.85
C LYS A 52 5.92 -4.43 21.62
N SER A 53 7.17 -4.07 21.36
CA SER A 53 7.96 -4.70 20.29
C SER A 53 8.89 -5.75 20.88
N VAL A 54 9.11 -6.83 20.13
CA VAL A 54 10.03 -7.90 20.49
C VAL A 54 11.03 -8.13 19.36
N ARG A 55 12.25 -8.53 19.71
CA ARG A 55 13.24 -8.95 18.74
C ARG A 55 13.07 -10.45 18.47
N ALA A 56 12.80 -10.81 17.22
CA ALA A 56 12.63 -12.19 16.78
C ALA A 56 13.76 -12.61 15.85
N ILE A 57 14.19 -13.87 15.98
CA ILE A 57 15.15 -14.52 15.09
C ILE A 57 14.38 -15.46 14.17
N PHE A 58 14.50 -15.24 12.87
CA PHE A 58 13.91 -16.12 11.86
C PHE A 58 14.95 -17.13 11.39
N SER A 59 14.89 -18.34 11.94
CA SER A 59 15.87 -19.42 11.68
C SER A 59 15.95 -19.81 10.20
N CYS A 60 14.88 -19.66 9.42
CA CYS A 60 14.87 -19.98 7.99
C CYS A 60 15.88 -19.18 7.17
N CYS A 61 16.23 -17.97 7.58
CA CYS A 61 17.20 -17.13 6.87
C CYS A 61 18.25 -16.50 7.78
N HIS A 62 18.28 -16.90 9.06
CA HIS A 62 19.14 -16.33 10.10
C HIS A 62 19.08 -14.79 10.14
N VAL A 63 17.87 -14.23 10.07
CA VAL A 63 17.65 -12.78 10.13
C VAL A 63 16.97 -12.38 11.43
N TYR A 64 17.36 -11.21 11.94
CA TYR A 64 16.72 -10.57 13.07
C TYR A 64 15.71 -9.54 12.57
N ALA A 65 14.53 -9.47 13.20
CA ALA A 65 13.60 -8.37 12.99
C ALA A 65 12.93 -7.96 14.29
N HIS A 66 12.54 -6.70 14.36
CA HIS A 66 11.69 -6.19 15.43
C HIS A 66 10.24 -6.32 14.99
N ILE A 67 9.43 -7.00 15.79
CA ILE A 67 8.02 -7.26 15.49
C ILE A 67 7.18 -6.57 16.55
N ALA A 68 6.18 -5.80 16.11
CA ALA A 68 5.15 -5.29 17.00
C ALA A 68 4.25 -6.44 17.45
N VAL A 69 4.14 -6.66 18.75
CA VAL A 69 3.25 -7.66 19.32
C VAL A 69 1.83 -7.09 19.30
N PRO A 70 0.84 -7.77 18.68
CA PRO A 70 -0.53 -7.32 18.68
C PRO A 70 -1.08 -7.20 20.11
N PRO A 71 -1.90 -6.18 20.44
CA PRO A 71 -2.44 -6.00 21.78
C PRO A 71 -3.17 -7.24 22.31
N LYS A 72 -3.91 -7.95 21.44
CA LYS A 72 -4.64 -9.18 21.78
C LYS A 72 -3.74 -10.36 22.17
N VAL A 73 -2.49 -10.36 21.72
CA VAL A 73 -1.49 -11.34 22.17
C VAL A 73 -0.99 -10.94 23.55
N VAL A 74 -0.78 -9.64 23.79
CA VAL A 74 -0.39 -9.12 25.12
C VAL A 74 -1.48 -9.34 26.17
N THR A 75 -2.77 -9.20 25.82
CA THR A 75 -3.89 -9.46 26.73
C THR A 75 -4.19 -10.95 26.94
N GLY A 76 -3.53 -11.85 26.21
CA GLY A 76 -3.75 -13.30 26.31
C GLY A 76 -4.98 -13.82 25.57
N GLU A 77 -5.74 -12.96 24.88
CA GLU A 77 -6.89 -13.37 24.06
C GLU A 77 -6.49 -14.29 22.91
N ILE A 78 -5.31 -14.06 22.34
CA ILE A 78 -4.74 -14.89 21.27
C ILE A 78 -3.68 -15.82 21.86
N LYS A 79 -3.96 -17.13 21.80
CA LYS A 79 -3.02 -18.18 22.24
C LYS A 79 -1.94 -18.51 21.21
N ILE A 80 -2.21 -18.27 19.93
CA ILE A 80 -1.29 -18.55 18.84
C ILE A 80 -1.33 -17.39 17.85
N TRP A 81 -0.19 -16.77 17.61
CA TRP A 81 -0.07 -15.71 16.61
C TRP A 81 1.00 -16.07 15.57
N ARG A 82 0.94 -15.41 14.43
CA ARG A 82 1.68 -15.80 13.23
C ARG A 82 2.38 -14.61 12.62
N VAL A 83 3.61 -14.82 12.19
CA VAL A 83 4.45 -13.80 11.56
C VAL A 83 5.16 -14.40 10.35
N HIS A 84 5.36 -13.62 9.29
CA HIS A 84 6.11 -14.05 8.12
C HIS A 84 7.56 -13.62 8.25
N CYS A 85 8.49 -14.47 7.82
CA CYS A 85 9.89 -14.07 7.68
C CYS A 85 10.00 -12.94 6.66
N PRO A 86 10.61 -11.80 7.01
CA PRO A 86 10.70 -10.66 6.09
C PRO A 86 11.59 -10.93 4.87
N ARG A 87 12.40 -12.00 4.89
CA ARG A 87 13.34 -12.34 3.81
C ARG A 87 12.81 -13.37 2.82
N CYS A 88 12.19 -14.45 3.31
CA CYS A 88 11.71 -15.55 2.45
C CYS A 88 10.20 -15.76 2.49
N GLY A 89 9.47 -14.97 3.28
CA GLY A 89 8.01 -15.09 3.39
C GLY A 89 7.53 -16.33 4.12
N ARG A 90 8.42 -17.16 4.71
CA ARG A 90 8.00 -18.35 5.45
C ARG A 90 7.17 -17.98 6.68
N LEU A 91 6.05 -18.65 6.87
CA LEU A 91 5.19 -18.48 8.04
C LEU A 91 5.83 -19.11 9.28
N VAL A 92 5.89 -18.34 10.37
CA VAL A 92 6.33 -18.78 11.70
C VAL A 92 5.16 -18.64 12.66
N VAL A 93 4.93 -19.69 13.44
CA VAL A 93 3.88 -19.77 14.45
C VAL A 93 4.51 -19.57 15.82
N ILE A 94 4.00 -18.62 16.58
CA ILE A 94 4.51 -18.27 17.91
C ILE A 94 3.41 -18.58 18.94
N PRO A 95 3.63 -19.54 19.86
CA PRO A 95 2.71 -19.77 20.96
C PRO A 95 2.80 -18.62 21.98
N ASN A 96 1.66 -18.25 22.55
CA ASN A 96 1.57 -17.35 23.70
C ASN A 96 1.52 -18.23 24.95
N SER A 97 2.59 -18.18 25.74
CA SER A 97 2.81 -18.97 26.95
C SER A 97 1.94 -18.54 28.12
#